data_AF-A0A3C0NH11-F1
#
_entry.id   AF-A0A3C0NH11-F1
#
_cell.length_a   1.000
_cell.length_b   1.000
_cell.length_c   1.000
_cell.angle_alpha   90.00
_cell.angle_beta   90.00
_cell.angle_gamma   90.00
#
_symmetry.space_group_name_H-M   'P 1'
#
loop_
_entity.id
_entity.type
_entity.pdbx_description
1 polymer ?
#
loop_
_entity_poly.entity_id
_entity_poly.type
_entity_poly.pdbx_seq_one_letter_code
_entity_poly.pdbx_strand_id
1 'polypeptide(L)' 'GGANAFAADQSVLAGWVQEYPQYRLLPVKLSTEALCIVMPKGLQYTNLQDRVNQAIARWQASGWLAERAAAWGLP' A
#
# COMPACT_ATOMS: atom_id res chain seq x y z
N GLY A 1 -18.27 24.30 1.18
CA GLY A 1 -17.74 23.45 0.11
C GLY A 1 -18.16 22.02 0.37
N GLY A 2 -18.62 21.30 -0.65
CA GLY A 2 -18.98 19.89 -0.55
C GLY A 2 -18.33 19.12 -1.70
N ALA A 3 -18.06 17.85 -1.50
CA ALA A 3 -17.56 16.95 -2.53
C ALA A 3 -18.54 15.76 -2.66
N ASN A 4 -18.87 15.38 -3.89
CA ASN A 4 -19.70 14.20 -4.14
C ASN A 4 -18.88 12.89 -4.03
N ALA A 5 -17.57 12.97 -4.23
CA ALA A 5 -16.61 11.87 -4.11
C ALA A 5 -15.18 12.43 -3.91
N PHE A 6 -14.25 11.58 -3.51
CA PHE A 6 -12.81 11.87 -3.45
C PHE A 6 -12.01 10.65 -3.93
N ALA A 7 -10.77 10.88 -4.34
CA ALA A 7 -9.84 9.83 -4.75
C ALA A 7 -8.74 9.69 -3.70
N ALA A 8 -8.35 8.44 -3.43
CA ALA A 8 -7.23 8.09 -2.57
C ALA A 8 -6.72 6.70 -2.98
N ASP A 9 -5.62 6.26 -2.36
CA ASP A 9 -5.08 4.94 -2.60
C ASP A 9 -6.09 3.85 -2.19
N GLN A 10 -6.22 2.82 -3.02
CA GLN A 10 -7.20 1.76 -2.78
C GLN A 10 -6.90 1.00 -1.47
N SER A 11 -5.63 0.92 -1.06
CA SER A 11 -5.24 0.33 0.22
C SER A 11 -5.81 1.08 1.43
N VAL A 12 -5.86 2.42 1.37
CA VAL A 12 -6.46 3.25 2.41
C VAL A 12 -7.98 3.16 2.36
N LEU A 13 -8.54 3.24 1.15
CA LEU A 13 -9.99 3.21 0.95
C LEU A 13 -10.61 1.86 1.33
N ALA A 14 -9.88 0.76 1.17
CA ALA A 14 -10.30 -0.58 1.60
C ALA A 14 -10.55 -0.63 3.12
N GLY A 15 -9.66 -0.05 3.92
CA GLY A 15 -9.87 0.09 5.37
C GLY A 15 -11.01 1.06 5.70
N TRP A 16 -11.10 2.19 4.97
CA TRP A 16 -12.13 3.20 5.19
C TRP A 16 -13.55 2.63 5.10
N VAL A 17 -13.85 1.83 4.08
CA VAL A 17 -15.20 1.26 3.91
C VAL A 17 -15.49 0.09 4.86
N GLN A 18 -14.46 -0.53 5.45
CA GLN A 18 -14.63 -1.50 6.53
C GLN A 18 -15.12 -0.81 7.81
N GLU A 19 -14.60 0.39 8.12
CA GLU A 19 -14.99 1.17 9.30
C GLU A 19 -16.29 1.97 9.09
N TYR A 20 -16.50 2.50 7.88
CA TYR A 20 -17.62 3.36 7.53
C TYR A 20 -18.46 2.77 6.37
N PRO A 21 -19.33 1.79 6.65
CA PRO A 21 -20.06 1.04 5.63
C PRO A 21 -21.12 1.85 4.87
N GLN A 22 -21.40 3.10 5.28
CA GLN A 22 -22.24 4.03 4.51
C GLN A 22 -21.55 4.56 3.25
N TYR A 23 -20.22 4.45 3.16
CA TYR A 23 -19.48 4.76 1.93
C TYR A 23 -19.31 3.51 1.07
N ARG A 24 -19.06 3.71 -0.22
CA ARG A 24 -18.77 2.63 -1.17
C ARG A 24 -17.59 2.99 -2.05
N LEU A 25 -16.82 1.99 -2.45
CA LEU A 25 -15.80 2.15 -3.49
C LEU A 25 -16.46 2.17 -4.86
N LEU A 26 -16.10 3.14 -5.69
CA LEU A 26 -16.46 3.13 -7.11
C LEU A 26 -15.53 2.14 -7.84
N PRO A 27 -16.02 1.38 -8.82
CA PRO A 27 -15.22 0.34 -9.50
C PRO A 27 -14.15 0.92 -10.45
N VAL A 28 -14.05 2.24 -10.57
CA VAL A 28 -13.09 2.93 -11.44
C VAL A 28 -11.74 3.05 -10.72
N LYS A 29 -10.68 2.57 -11.36
CA LYS A 29 -9.29 2.82 -10.95
C LYS A 29 -8.71 3.91 -11.84
N LEU A 30 -8.29 5.03 -11.25
CA LEU A 30 -7.71 6.15 -12.00
C LEU A 30 -6.27 5.85 -12.44
N SER A 31 -5.51 5.14 -11.62
CA SER A 31 -4.16 4.65 -11.91
C SER A 31 -3.82 3.45 -11.00
N THR A 32 -2.66 2.84 -11.19
CA THR A 32 -2.13 1.80 -10.31
C THR A 32 -0.62 1.95 -10.24
N GLU A 33 -0.10 2.23 -9.05
CA GLU A 33 1.32 2.44 -8.80
C GLU A 33 1.79 1.47 -7.72
N ALA A 34 3.06 1.04 -7.80
CA ALA A 34 3.65 0.19 -6.77
C ALA A 34 3.99 1.01 -5.51
N LEU A 35 3.62 0.49 -4.33
CA LEU A 35 4.05 1.06 -3.06
C LEU A 35 5.56 0.84 -2.87
N CYS A 36 6.27 1.91 -2.49
CA CYS A 36 7.71 1.89 -2.31
C CYS A 36 8.10 2.49 -0.96
N ILE A 37 9.23 2.04 -0.42
CA ILE A 37 9.88 2.69 0.74
C ILE A 37 10.84 3.75 0.20
N VAL A 38 10.57 5.01 0.54
CA VAL A 38 11.46 6.12 0.16
C VAL A 38 12.74 6.06 0.98
N MET A 39 13.88 6.13 0.29
CA MET A 39 15.21 6.16 0.90
C MET A 39 15.84 7.54 0.75
N PRO A 40 16.59 8.03 1.76
CA PRO A 40 17.37 9.26 1.62
C PRO A 40 18.41 9.12 0.50
N LYS A 41 18.69 10.23 -0.19
CA LYS A 41 19.70 10.25 -1.26
C LYS A 41 21.12 10.17 -0.68
N GLY A 42 22.02 9.54 -1.44
CA GLY A 42 23.46 9.47 -1.14
C GLY A 42 23.94 8.05 -0.81
N LEU A 43 25.19 7.76 -1.21
CA LEU A 43 25.79 6.43 -1.07
C LEU A 43 26.00 5.99 0.39
N GLN A 44 25.99 6.92 1.34
CA GLN A 44 26.06 6.61 2.76
C GLN A 44 24.89 5.77 3.26
N TYR A 45 23.78 5.70 2.51
CA TYR A 45 22.59 4.90 2.86
C TYR A 45 22.46 3.58 2.09
N THR A 46 23.42 3.22 1.23
CA THR A 46 23.36 1.99 0.41
C THR A 46 23.18 0.74 1.28
N ASN A 47 23.90 0.63 2.40
CA ASN A 47 23.75 -0.53 3.29
C ASN A 47 22.32 -0.65 3.86
N LEU A 48 21.68 0.47 4.18
CA LEU A 48 20.30 0.47 4.65
C LEU A 48 19.34 0.06 3.51
N GLN A 49 19.54 0.61 2.32
CA GLN A 49 18.76 0.24 1.14
C GLN A 49 18.84 -1.27 0.85
N ASP A 50 20.05 -1.84 0.89
CA ASP A 50 20.27 -3.28 0.68
C ASP A 50 19.54 -4.12 1.73
N ARG A 51 19.63 -3.73 3.01
CA ARG A 51 18.95 -4.43 4.11
C ARG A 51 17.43 -4.38 3.98
N VAL A 52 16.88 -3.24 3.58
CA VAL A 52 15.44 -3.07 3.32
C VAL A 52 15.01 -3.95 2.16
N ASN A 53 15.71 -3.90 1.02
CA ASN A 53 15.40 -4.72 -0.15
C ASN A 53 15.48 -6.22 0.15
N GLN A 54 16.49 -6.66 0.89
CA GLN A 54 16.60 -8.07 1.32
C GLN A 54 15.46 -8.49 2.25
N ALA A 55 14.99 -7.60 3.13
CA ALA A 55 13.85 -7.88 3.99
C ALA A 55 12.55 -8.05 3.17
N ILE A 56 12.30 -7.14 2.23
CA ILE A 56 11.15 -7.22 1.31
C ILE A 56 11.21 -8.52 0.50
N ALA A 57 12.36 -8.84 -0.08
CA ALA A 57 12.53 -10.07 -0.86
C ALA A 57 12.25 -11.33 -0.03
N ARG A 58 12.70 -11.38 1.23
CA ARG A 58 12.39 -12.50 2.14
C ARG A 58 10.90 -12.61 2.43
N TRP A 59 10.23 -11.50 2.73
CA TRP A 59 8.78 -11.50 3.01
C TRP A 59 7.94 -11.85 1.79
N GLN A 60 8.39 -11.49 0.59
CA GLN A 60 7.76 -11.90 -0.65
C GLN A 60 7.94 -13.41 -0.88
N ALA A 61 9.17 -13.91 -0.75
CA ALA A 61 9.47 -15.33 -0.95
C ALA A 61 8.77 -16.24 0.07
N SER A 62 8.61 -15.77 1.31
CA SER A 62 7.91 -16.53 2.36
C SER A 62 6.38 -16.44 2.28
N GLY A 63 5.82 -15.65 1.36
CA GLY A 63 4.38 -15.41 1.27
C GLY A 63 3.81 -14.45 2.34
N TRP A 64 4.65 -13.92 3.24
CA TRP A 64 4.20 -13.09 4.36
C TRP A 64 3.48 -11.82 3.89
N LEU A 65 3.94 -11.19 2.81
CA LEU A 65 3.26 -10.00 2.24
C LEU A 65 1.84 -10.33 1.75
N ALA A 66 1.65 -11.50 1.13
CA ALA A 66 0.33 -11.93 0.67
C ALA A 66 -0.61 -12.22 1.84
N GLU A 67 -0.10 -12.86 2.90
CA GLU A 67 -0.86 -13.08 4.14
C GLU A 67 -1.29 -11.75 4.78
N ARG A 68 -0.40 -10.75 4.82
CA ARG A 68 -0.74 -9.42 5.37
C ARG A 68 -1.78 -8.71 4.51
N ALA A 69 -1.67 -8.78 3.18
CA ALA A 69 -2.65 -8.20 2.28
C ALA A 69 -4.05 -8.79 2.51
N ALA A 70 -4.14 -10.12 2.62
CA ALA A 70 -5.39 -10.80 2.94
C ALA A 70 -5.94 -10.41 4.33
N ALA A 71 -5.08 -10.38 5.35
CA ALA A 71 -5.48 -10.03 6.71
C ALA A 71 -6.03 -8.60 6.84
N TRP A 72 -5.56 -7.67 6.01
CA TRP A 72 -6.04 -6.29 5.96
C TRP A 72 -7.16 -6.04 4.93
N GLY A 73 -7.55 -7.08 4.18
CA GLY A 73 -8.57 -6.95 3.13
C GLY A 73 -8.13 -6.04 1.98
N LEU A 74 -6.84 -6.03 1.66
CA LEU A 74 -6.32 -5.29 0.51
C LEU A 74 -6.74 -5.98 -0.81
N PRO A 75 -7.00 -5.20 -1.88
CA PRO A 75 -7.45 -5.70 -3.18
C PRO A 75 -6.36 -6.40 -4.01
#